data_AF-A0A6B2KTW2-F1
#
_entry.id   AF-A0A6B2KTW2-F1
#
_cell.length_a   1.000
_cell.length_b   1.000
_cell.length_c   1.000
_cell.angle_alpha   90.00
_cell.angle_beta   90.00
_cell.angle_gamma   90.00
#
_symmetry.space_group_name_H-M   'P 1'
#
loop_
_entity.id
_entity.type
_entity.pdbx_description
1 polymer ?
#
loop_
_entity_poly.entity_id
_entity_poly.type
_entity_poly.pdbx_seq_one_letter_code
_entity_poly.pdbx_strand_id
1 'polypeptide(L)'
;MLPPIEFLKEAGVEVRLSGPNKLTATGYLTDDICQYIQTHKREIISALSARNAPPPRPPTRTVLHYRLTDARGGNKGGMIIADDLADAVLDLVARYRSHLDLEDLLERVQERFCIAAESAPDAEALRVALAEAEAVIRRAAQKERKP
;
A
#
# COMPACT_ATOMS: atom_id res chain seq x y z
N MET A 1 11.35 19.03 28.01
CA MET A 1 12.45 18.06 27.95
C MET A 1 12.94 18.01 26.52
N LEU A 2 14.25 18.09 26.28
CA LEU A 2 14.84 17.87 24.96
C LEU A 2 14.66 16.39 24.55
N PRO A 3 14.52 16.07 23.25
CA PRO A 3 14.49 14.68 22.80
C PRO A 3 15.78 13.94 23.25
N PRO A 4 15.71 12.67 23.68
CA PRO A 4 16.88 11.95 24.20
C PRO A 4 18.09 11.90 23.25
N ILE A 5 17.84 11.99 21.95
CA ILE A 5 18.89 12.02 20.92
C ILE A 5 19.60 13.38 20.86
N GLU A 6 18.88 14.48 21.05
CA GLU A 6 19.47 15.82 20.97
C GLU A 6 20.33 16.11 22.20
N PHE A 7 19.95 15.61 23.38
CA PHE A 7 20.81 15.65 24.57
C PHE A 7 22.15 14.95 24.35
N LEU A 8 22.13 13.75 23.75
CA LEU A 8 23.35 12.99 23.45
C LEU A 8 24.24 13.71 22.43
N LYS A 9 23.62 14.36 21.44
CA LYS A 9 24.31 15.16 20.42
C LYS A 9 24.98 16.40 21.03
N GLU A 10 24.30 17.10 21.94
CA GLU A 10 24.87 18.23 22.69
C GLU A 10 26.03 17.79 23.59
N ALA A 11 25.96 16.58 24.14
CA ALA A 11 27.05 15.96 24.90
C ALA A 11 28.21 15.45 24.01
N GLY A 12 28.15 15.63 22.68
CA GLY A 12 29.18 15.18 21.74
C GLY A 12 29.18 13.67 21.51
N VAL A 13 28.09 12.98 21.83
CA VAL A 13 27.93 11.53 21.66
C VAL A 13 27.01 11.24 20.49
N GLU A 14 27.56 10.60 19.47
CA GLU A 14 26.79 10.16 18.32
C GLU A 14 26.26 8.75 18.58
N VAL A 15 24.95 8.53 18.45
CA VAL A 15 24.33 7.21 18.62
C VAL A 15 23.67 6.77 17.33
N ARG A 16 23.99 5.54 16.90
CA ARG A 16 23.48 4.90 15.69
C ARG A 16 22.80 3.58 16.03
N LEU A 17 21.82 3.20 15.22
CA LEU A 17 21.26 1.86 15.25
C LEU A 17 22.19 0.91 14.48
N SER A 18 22.55 -0.21 15.11
CA SER A 18 23.30 -1.31 14.47
C SER A 18 22.48 -2.59 14.35
N GLY A 19 21.19 -2.51 14.66
CA GLY A 19 20.22 -3.59 14.60
C GLY A 19 18.90 -3.16 15.25
N PRO A 20 17.86 -4.00 15.23
CA PRO A 20 16.51 -3.63 15.69
C PRO A 20 16.45 -3.19 17.16
N ASN A 21 17.38 -3.67 18.00
CA ASN A 21 17.46 -3.34 19.42
C ASN A 21 18.89 -3.03 19.90
N LYS A 22 19.80 -2.72 18.97
CA LYS A 22 21.21 -2.50 19.26
C LYS A 22 21.60 -1.09 18.88
N LEU A 23 22.09 -0.35 19.88
CA LEU A 23 22.67 0.97 19.72
C LEU A 23 24.19 0.85 19.76
N THR A 24 24.84 1.60 18.87
CA THR A 24 26.28 1.85 18.92
C THR A 24 26.47 3.33 19.17
N ALA A 25 27.14 3.66 20.26
CA ALA A 25 27.50 5.04 20.60
C ALA A 25 28.97 5.28 20.26
N THR A 26 29.29 6.46 19.73
CA THR A 26 30.64 6.89 19.38
C THR A 26 30.87 8.26 20.03
N GLY A 27 32.00 8.40 20.73
CA GLY A 27 32.33 9.60 21.51
C GLY A 27 32.82 9.22 22.91
N TYR A 28 33.08 10.24 23.72
CA TYR A 28 33.47 10.04 25.12
C TYR A 28 32.23 9.68 25.96
N LEU A 29 32.21 8.47 26.50
CA LEU A 29 31.10 7.96 27.30
C LEU A 29 31.48 8.03 28.78
N THR A 30 30.86 8.96 29.51
CA THR A 30 30.90 8.96 30.97
C THR A 30 29.86 7.99 31.54
N ASP A 31 30.00 7.65 32.82
CA ASP A 31 29.03 6.79 33.51
C ASP A 31 27.61 7.37 33.49
N ASP A 32 27.48 8.69 33.64
CA ASP A 32 26.20 9.41 33.56
C ASP A 32 25.55 9.28 32.17
N ILE A 33 26.35 9.38 31.10
CA ILE A 33 25.87 9.20 29.73
C ILE A 33 25.46 7.75 29.49
N CYS A 34 26.23 6.79 30.00
CA CYS A 34 25.88 5.37 29.91
C CYS A 34 24.55 5.09 30.61
N GLN A 35 24.35 5.64 31.81
CA GLN A 35 23.12 5.52 32.58
C GLN A 35 21.93 6.18 31.87
N TYR A 36 22.16 7.34 31.25
CA TYR A 36 21.15 8.04 30.44
C TYR A 36 20.70 7.20 29.23
N ILE A 37 21.66 6.66 28.46
CA ILE A 37 21.38 5.80 27.30
C ILE A 37 20.60 4.55 27.73
N GLN A 38 20.96 3.94 28.87
CA GLN A 38 20.24 2.76 29.38
C GLN A 38 18.81 3.09 29.77
N THR A 39 18.60 4.21 30.48
CA THR A 39 17.27 4.68 30.92
C THR A 39 16.37 4.99 29.73
N HIS A 40 16.88 5.70 28.72
CA HIS A 40 16.10 6.16 27.57
C HIS A 40 16.27 5.30 26.31
N LYS A 41 16.80 4.08 26.45
CA LYS A 41 17.14 3.21 25.32
C LYS A 41 16.00 3.03 24.32
N ARG A 42 14.78 2.81 24.81
CA ARG A 42 13.58 2.58 23.97
C ARG A 42 13.21 3.82 23.16
N GLU A 43 13.26 4.99 23.78
CA GLU A 43 12.95 6.27 23.13
C GLU A 43 14.00 6.60 22.06
N ILE A 44 15.29 6.38 22.38
CA ILE A 44 16.40 6.57 21.43
C ILE A 44 16.24 5.63 20.23
N ILE A 45 15.94 4.36 20.45
CA ILE A 45 15.69 3.39 19.37
C ILE A 45 14.49 3.81 18.54
N SER A 46 13.38 4.19 19.16
CA SER A 46 12.16 4.62 18.45
C SER A 46 12.42 5.85 17.57
N ALA A 47 13.07 6.87 18.11
CA ALA A 47 13.36 8.09 17.37
C ALA A 47 14.41 7.88 16.26
N LEU A 48 15.43 7.05 16.48
CA LEU A 48 16.36 6.66 15.42
C LEU A 48 15.70 5.77 14.35
N SER A 49 14.75 4.91 14.73
CA SER A 49 14.02 4.06 13.79
C SER A 49 13.08 4.89 12.92
N ALA A 50 12.39 5.88 13.50
CA ALA A 50 11.55 6.81 12.76
C ALA A 50 12.35 7.67 11.78
N ARG A 51 13.55 8.13 12.17
CA ARG A 51 14.46 8.86 11.27
C ARG A 51 15.00 8.02 10.12
N ASN A 52 15.24 6.73 10.36
CA ASN A 52 15.75 5.79 9.35
C ASN A 52 14.64 5.00 8.65
N ALA A 53 13.37 5.29 8.94
CA ALA A 53 12.27 4.63 8.28
C ALA A 53 12.35 4.95 6.78
N PRO A 54 12.31 3.94 5.89
CA PRO A 54 12.21 4.21 4.47
C PRO A 54 10.98 5.10 4.24
N PRO A 55 11.04 6.03 3.27
CA PRO A 55 9.86 6.82 2.92
C PRO A 55 8.69 5.87 2.66
N PRO A 56 7.44 6.26 3.03
CA PRO A 56 6.28 5.43 2.75
C PRO A 56 6.31 5.08 1.26
N ARG A 57 6.24 3.78 0.95
CA ARG A 57 6.22 3.35 -0.45
C ARG A 57 5.01 4.02 -1.11
N PRO A 58 5.15 4.55 -2.34
CA PRO A 58 4.01 5.08 -3.05
C PRO A 58 2.93 4.00 -3.12
N PRO A 59 1.63 4.37 -3.03
CA PRO A 59 0.55 3.41 -3.12
C PRO A 59 0.71 2.60 -4.42
N THR A 60 0.74 1.28 -4.30
CA THR A 60 0.76 0.39 -5.46
C THR A 60 -0.56 0.55 -6.18
N ARG A 61 -0.55 1.28 -7.30
CA ARG A 61 -1.73 1.47 -8.13
C ARG A 61 -2.21 0.13 -8.64
N THR A 62 -3.51 -0.11 -8.53
CA THR A 62 -4.09 -1.37 -9.01
C THR A 62 -4.17 -1.32 -10.51
N VAL A 63 -3.61 -2.35 -11.16
CA VAL A 63 -3.61 -2.49 -12.62
C VAL A 63 -4.55 -3.61 -13.00
N LEU A 64 -5.56 -3.27 -13.80
CA LEU A 64 -6.56 -4.22 -14.28
C LEU A 64 -6.68 -4.18 -15.80
N HIS A 65 -6.67 -5.35 -16.44
CA HIS A 65 -6.88 -5.47 -17.87
C HIS A 65 -8.36 -5.69 -18.15
N TYR A 66 -8.86 -5.13 -19.25
CA TYR A 66 -10.23 -5.35 -19.70
C TYR A 66 -10.26 -5.64 -21.20
N ARG A 67 -11.28 -6.38 -21.64
CA ARG A 67 -11.53 -6.69 -23.05
C ARG A 67 -12.83 -6.10 -23.53
N LEU A 68 -12.88 -5.84 -24.83
CA LEU A 68 -14.10 -5.39 -25.50
C LEU A 68 -14.61 -6.48 -26.47
N THR A 69 -15.91 -6.75 -26.45
CA THR A 69 -16.58 -7.83 -27.20
C THR A 69 -16.61 -7.57 -28.71
N ASP A 70 -16.71 -6.31 -29.14
CA ASP A 70 -16.97 -5.94 -30.55
C ASP A 70 -15.76 -5.41 -31.33
N ALA A 71 -14.53 -5.64 -30.83
CA ALA A 71 -13.32 -5.10 -31.42
C ALA A 71 -12.93 -5.76 -32.78
N ARG A 72 -13.62 -5.37 -33.87
CA ARG A 72 -13.15 -5.59 -35.24
C ARG A 72 -12.06 -4.56 -35.58
N GLY A 73 -10.83 -4.88 -35.17
CA GLY A 73 -9.62 -4.15 -35.53
C GLY A 73 -8.89 -3.58 -34.32
N GLY A 74 -7.65 -4.06 -34.09
CA GLY A 74 -6.61 -3.47 -33.22
C GLY A 74 -6.89 -3.36 -31.72
N ASN A 75 -8.00 -2.73 -31.32
CA ASN A 75 -8.33 -2.37 -29.93
C ASN A 75 -9.19 -3.45 -29.26
N LYS A 76 -8.59 -4.61 -28.97
CA LYS A 76 -9.26 -5.74 -28.29
C LYS A 76 -9.48 -5.55 -26.79
N GLY A 77 -9.09 -4.40 -26.23
CA GLY A 77 -9.10 -4.15 -24.80
C GLY A 77 -8.09 -3.09 -24.39
N GLY A 78 -7.97 -2.89 -23.08
CA GLY A 78 -7.06 -1.91 -22.50
C GLY A 78 -6.63 -2.29 -21.09
N MET A 79 -5.90 -1.38 -20.46
CA MET A 79 -5.45 -1.49 -19.10
C MET A 79 -5.86 -0.24 -18.35
N ILE A 80 -6.50 -0.40 -17.19
CA ILE A 80 -6.75 0.69 -16.26
C ILE A 80 -5.71 0.64 -15.14
N ILE A 81 -5.20 1.82 -14.81
CA ILE A 81 -4.34 2.04 -13.65
C ILE A 81 -5.09 3.05 -12.79
N ALA A 82 -5.57 2.62 -11.64
CA ALA A 82 -6.38 3.45 -10.78
C ALA A 82 -5.95 3.35 -9.31
N ASP A 83 -6.13 4.46 -8.61
CA ASP A 83 -5.98 4.52 -7.16
C ASP A 83 -7.25 3.95 -6.48
N ASP A 84 -8.43 4.17 -7.07
CA ASP A 84 -9.71 3.53 -6.70
C ASP A 84 -10.21 2.61 -7.83
N LEU A 85 -10.25 1.32 -7.55
CA LEU A 85 -10.66 0.32 -8.54
C LEU A 85 -12.17 0.31 -8.77
N ALA A 86 -12.99 0.55 -7.75
CA ALA A 86 -14.44 0.50 -7.87
C ALA A 86 -14.94 1.63 -8.78
N ASP A 87 -14.40 2.84 -8.59
CA ASP A 87 -14.69 3.98 -9.44
C ASP A 87 -14.21 3.76 -10.89
N ALA A 88 -13.01 3.21 -11.07
CA ALA A 88 -12.49 2.94 -12.41
C ALA A 88 -13.32 1.86 -13.16
N VAL A 89 -13.80 0.86 -12.44
CA VAL A 89 -14.71 -0.17 -13.00
C VAL A 89 -16.08 0.43 -13.31
N LEU A 90 -16.62 1.30 -12.45
CA LEU A 90 -17.85 2.04 -12.72
C LEU A 90 -17.74 2.87 -14.01
N ASP A 91 -16.63 3.58 -14.18
CA ASP A 91 -16.37 4.38 -15.38
C ASP A 91 -16.25 3.50 -16.64
N LEU A 92 -15.57 2.36 -16.55
CA LEU A 92 -15.48 1.40 -17.67
C LEU A 92 -16.86 0.87 -18.07
N VAL A 93 -17.65 0.43 -17.09
CA VAL A 93 -19.02 -0.07 -17.31
C VAL A 93 -19.89 1.05 -17.89
N ALA A 94 -19.79 2.27 -17.39
CA ALA A 94 -20.57 3.40 -17.88
C ALA A 94 -20.20 3.79 -19.33
N ARG A 95 -18.91 3.74 -19.67
CA ARG A 95 -18.37 4.14 -20.97
C ARG A 95 -18.55 3.08 -22.05
N TYR A 96 -18.34 1.80 -21.73
CA TYR A 96 -18.31 0.72 -22.73
C TYR A 96 -19.55 -0.17 -22.70
N ARG A 97 -20.28 -0.25 -21.57
CA ARG A 97 -21.54 -1.00 -21.42
C ARG A 97 -21.51 -2.36 -22.12
N SER A 98 -22.34 -2.52 -23.16
CA SER A 98 -22.53 -3.75 -23.93
C SER A 98 -21.32 -4.19 -24.76
N HIS A 99 -20.35 -3.29 -24.96
CA HIS A 99 -19.09 -3.62 -25.63
C HIS A 99 -18.04 -4.15 -24.65
N LEU A 100 -18.29 -4.13 -23.34
CA LEU A 100 -17.35 -4.58 -22.33
C LEU A 100 -17.56 -6.07 -22.07
N ASP A 101 -16.48 -6.85 -22.09
CA ASP A 101 -16.52 -8.24 -21.66
C ASP A 101 -16.57 -8.28 -20.13
N LEU A 102 -17.79 -8.25 -19.61
CA LEU A 102 -18.05 -8.26 -18.17
C LEU A 102 -17.63 -9.58 -17.50
N GLU A 103 -17.58 -10.69 -18.25
CA GLU A 103 -17.14 -11.99 -17.73
C GLU A 103 -15.62 -12.02 -17.56
N ASP A 104 -14.84 -11.58 -18.57
CA ASP A 104 -13.37 -11.43 -18.43
C ASP A 104 -13.04 -10.42 -17.33
N LEU A 105 -13.74 -9.28 -17.28
CA LEU A 105 -13.50 -8.26 -16.24
C LEU A 105 -13.73 -8.81 -14.82
N LEU A 106 -14.79 -9.59 -14.63
CA LEU A 106 -15.10 -10.23 -13.35
C LEU A 106 -13.99 -11.22 -12.95
N GLU A 107 -13.52 -12.04 -13.89
CA GLU A 107 -12.44 -12.99 -13.66
C GLU A 107 -11.16 -12.26 -13.22
N ARG A 108 -10.77 -11.17 -13.89
CA ARG A 108 -9.60 -10.36 -13.50
C ARG A 108 -9.69 -9.76 -12.11
N VAL A 109 -10.88 -9.28 -11.73
CA VAL A 109 -11.10 -8.73 -10.38
C VAL A 109 -10.98 -9.85 -9.32
N GLN A 110 -11.53 -11.03 -9.60
CA GLN A 110 -11.45 -12.18 -8.69
C GLN A 110 -10.02 -12.72 -8.55
N GLU A 111 -9.26 -12.83 -9.64
CA GLU A 111 -7.82 -13.19 -9.60
C GLU A 111 -7.04 -12.22 -8.69
N ARG A 112 -7.31 -10.92 -8.82
CA ARG A 112 -6.69 -9.89 -7.96
C ARG A 112 -7.11 -10.01 -6.50
N PHE A 113 -8.36 -10.38 -6.22
CA PHE A 113 -8.85 -10.63 -4.87
C PHE A 113 -8.08 -11.77 -4.18
N CYS A 114 -7.87 -12.88 -4.88
CA CYS A 114 -7.11 -14.01 -4.35
C CYS A 114 -5.66 -13.61 -4.05
N ILE A 115 -4.98 -12.91 -4.96
CA ILE A 115 -3.59 -12.46 -4.76
C ILE A 115 -3.48 -11.46 -3.60
N ALA A 116 -4.41 -10.49 -3.54
CA ALA A 116 -4.46 -9.47 -2.49
C ALA A 116 -4.68 -10.08 -1.10
N ALA A 117 -5.54 -11.10 -1.01
CA ALA A 117 -5.83 -11.80 0.23
C ALA A 117 -4.60 -12.51 0.83
N GLU A 118 -3.62 -12.86 0.00
CA GLU A 118 -2.42 -13.60 0.41
C GLU A 118 -1.19 -12.70 0.68
N SER A 119 -1.12 -11.49 0.10
CA SER A 119 0.17 -10.79 -0.07
C SER A 119 0.24 -9.32 0.39
N ALA A 120 -0.85 -8.67 0.82
CA ALA A 120 -0.87 -7.22 1.03
C ALA A 120 -0.78 -6.77 2.52
N PRO A 121 -0.01 -5.71 2.86
CA PRO A 121 0.03 -5.12 4.20
C PRO A 121 -1.29 -4.39 4.59
N ASP A 122 -2.05 -3.89 3.61
CA ASP A 122 -3.40 -3.32 3.76
C ASP A 122 -4.44 -4.21 3.06
N ALA A 123 -4.38 -5.52 3.34
CA ALA A 123 -5.25 -6.51 2.69
C ALA A 123 -6.75 -6.22 2.88
N GLU A 124 -7.15 -5.62 4.01
CA GLU A 124 -8.56 -5.37 4.30
C GLU A 124 -9.16 -4.26 3.43
N ALA A 125 -8.47 -3.12 3.30
CA ALA A 125 -8.92 -2.02 2.44
C ALA A 125 -8.99 -2.45 0.97
N LEU A 126 -8.01 -3.24 0.52
CA LEU A 126 -7.97 -3.77 -0.83
C LEU A 126 -9.08 -4.80 -1.09
N ARG A 127 -9.41 -5.65 -0.10
CA ARG A 127 -10.55 -6.57 -0.18
C ARG A 127 -11.87 -5.83 -0.30
N VAL A 128 -12.08 -4.77 0.49
CA VAL A 128 -13.30 -3.94 0.40
C VAL A 128 -13.43 -3.35 -1.00
N ALA A 129 -12.38 -2.72 -1.53
CA ALA A 129 -12.40 -2.12 -2.86
C ALA A 129 -12.66 -3.15 -3.98
N LEU A 130 -12.06 -4.34 -3.90
CA LEU A 130 -12.28 -5.40 -4.88
C LEU A 130 -13.68 -6.02 -4.77
N ALA A 131 -14.23 -6.16 -3.57
CA ALA A 131 -15.60 -6.64 -3.35
C ALA A 131 -16.64 -5.63 -3.89
N GLU A 132 -16.38 -4.33 -3.73
CA GLU A 132 -17.20 -3.27 -4.31
C GLU A 132 -17.15 -3.29 -5.85
N ALA A 133 -15.96 -3.41 -6.43
CA ALA A 133 -15.80 -3.56 -7.87
C ALA A 133 -16.55 -4.81 -8.41
N GLU A 134 -16.46 -5.94 -7.71
CA GLU A 134 -17.21 -7.15 -8.05
C GLU A 134 -18.73 -6.92 -8.01
N ALA A 135 -19.24 -6.26 -6.96
CA ALA A 135 -20.65 -5.96 -6.83
C ALA A 135 -21.17 -5.06 -7.96
N VAL A 136 -20.36 -4.09 -8.40
CA VAL A 136 -20.66 -3.23 -9.55
C VAL A 136 -20.78 -4.06 -10.83
N ILE A 137 -19.81 -4.94 -11.12
CA ILE A 137 -19.81 -5.78 -12.32
C ILE A 137 -21.02 -6.71 -12.33
N ARG A 138 -21.30 -7.39 -11.21
CA ARG A 138 -22.46 -8.28 -11.08
C ARG A 138 -23.78 -7.54 -11.30
N ARG A 139 -23.93 -6.32 -10.76
CA ARG A 139 -25.11 -5.47 -10.99
C ARG A 139 -25.25 -5.07 -12.46
N ALA A 140 -24.13 -4.76 -13.13
CA ALA A 140 -24.13 -4.44 -14.56
C ALA A 140 -24.57 -5.63 -15.41
N ALA A 141 -23.98 -6.81 -15.17
CA ALA A 141 -24.33 -8.05 -15.89
C ALA A 141 -25.79 -8.47 -15.68
N GLN A 142 -26.36 -8.26 -14.48
CA GLN A 142 -27.78 -8.53 -14.21
C GLN A 142 -28.72 -7.54 -14.91
N LYS A 143 -28.31 -6.26 -15.07
CA LYS A 143 -29.09 -5.26 -15.80
C LYS A 143 -29.14 -5.56 -17.30
N GLU A 144 -28.08 -6.10 -17.89
CA GLU A 144 -28.07 -6.49 -19.31
C GLU A 144 -28.89 -7.76 -19.59
N ARG A 145 -29.15 -8.60 -18.57
CA ARG A 145 -29.96 -9.82 -18.69
C ARG A 145 -31.47 -9.61 -18.50
N LYS A 146 -31.92 -8.40 -18.17
CA LYS A 146 -33.36 -8.11 -17.99
C LYS A 146 -33.93 -7.55 -19.31
N PRO A 147 -34.86 -8.26 -19.97
CA PRO A 147 -35.44 -7.86 -21.24
C PRO A 147 -36.32 -6.60 -21.12
#